data_AF-A0AA38HIV6-F1
#
_entry.id   AF-A0AA38HIV6-F1
#
_cell.length_a   1.000
_cell.length_b   1.000
_cell.length_c   1.000
_cell.angle_alpha   90.00
_cell.angle_beta   90.00
_cell.angle_gamma   90.00
#
_symmetry.space_group_name_H-M   'P 1'
#
loop_
_entity.id
_entity.type
_entity.pdbx_description
1 polymer ?
#
loop_
_entity_poly.entity_id
_entity_poly.type
_entity_poly.pdbx_seq_one_letter_code
_entity_poly.pdbx_strand_id
1 'polypeptide(L)'
;MERPGPLSAHLAADILTDEIRKVLKEAKDVEISHVEEFKHERHYGKPRIVVVKEIMGQGAMHDNLILPMEPVGTVGAVPNVDLGNLPIAMSPLELVDGGIHALTCIGPASKETSRHYFREPLVMEALSDPEIDFLGCIIVGSPQVNGEKFYVSKRLGQMIEYISPDGAAITTEGFGNNHIDFAEHHRSIGSRGVKVVGCTYGAQQGALVVGNEYMYAMVDNNKSKQGIENEILSNNTLCPEDAIRILTMLKAVIAGEEVEEAERK
;
A
#
# COMPACT_ATOMS: atom_id res chain seq x y z
N MET A 1 22.27 7.48 -4.46
CA MET A 1 22.74 6.64 -5.58
C MET A 1 22.03 7.14 -6.82
N GLU A 2 22.75 7.44 -7.90
CA GLU A 2 22.12 7.91 -9.14
C GLU A 2 21.38 6.74 -9.82
N ARG A 3 20.16 7.00 -10.32
CA ARG A 3 19.30 6.01 -11.00
C ARG A 3 18.92 6.43 -12.43
N PRO A 4 19.88 6.89 -13.28
CA PRO A 4 19.55 7.57 -14.52
C PRO A 4 18.85 6.65 -15.54
N GLY A 5 19.22 5.37 -15.61
CA GLY A 5 18.64 4.42 -16.56
C GLY A 5 17.13 4.17 -16.36
N PRO A 6 16.73 3.58 -15.22
CA PRO A 6 15.32 3.36 -14.90
C PRO A 6 14.48 4.63 -15.02
N LEU A 7 14.92 5.73 -14.41
CA LEU A 7 14.18 6.99 -14.44
C LEU A 7 14.01 7.52 -15.87
N SER A 8 15.04 7.42 -16.72
CA SER A 8 14.94 7.85 -18.12
C SER A 8 13.96 6.99 -18.92
N ALA A 9 13.93 5.68 -18.68
CA ALA A 9 12.99 4.78 -19.37
C ALA A 9 11.54 5.09 -19.01
N HIS A 10 11.24 5.29 -17.72
CA HIS A 10 9.91 5.67 -17.27
C HIS A 10 9.52 7.07 -17.76
N LEU A 11 10.44 8.04 -17.73
CA LEU A 11 10.21 9.38 -18.27
C LEU A 11 9.90 9.36 -19.77
N ALA A 12 10.66 8.58 -20.55
CA ALA A 12 10.40 8.45 -21.98
C ALA A 12 9.01 7.85 -22.27
N ALA A 13 8.61 6.84 -21.51
CA ALA A 13 7.26 6.25 -21.62
C ALA A 13 6.16 7.25 -21.24
N ASP A 14 6.39 8.06 -20.20
CA ASP A 14 5.45 9.09 -19.76
C ASP A 14 5.29 10.22 -20.78
N ILE A 15 6.38 10.66 -21.44
CA ILE A 15 6.32 11.66 -22.53
C ILE A 15 5.43 11.16 -23.68
N LEU A 16 5.60 9.91 -24.10
CA LEU A 16 4.75 9.30 -25.13
C LEU A 16 3.29 9.18 -24.67
N THR A 17 3.08 8.82 -23.41
CA THR A 17 1.74 8.72 -22.82
C THR A 17 1.06 10.09 -22.71
N ASP A 18 1.82 11.14 -22.42
CA ASP A 18 1.32 12.49 -22.30
C ASP A 18 0.77 13.06 -23.62
N GLU A 19 1.36 12.69 -24.76
CA GLU A 19 0.78 13.02 -26.07
C GLU A 19 -0.63 12.43 -26.21
N ILE A 20 -0.82 11.19 -25.75
CA ILE A 20 -2.13 10.53 -25.74
C ILE A 20 -3.08 11.23 -24.76
N ARG A 21 -2.61 11.55 -23.54
CA ARG A 21 -3.42 12.25 -22.52
C ARG A 21 -3.94 13.59 -23.06
N LYS A 22 -3.09 14.38 -23.71
CA LYS A 22 -3.47 15.68 -24.30
C LYS A 22 -4.56 15.53 -25.34
N VAL A 23 -4.42 14.58 -26.26
CA VAL A 23 -5.44 14.28 -27.27
C VAL A 23 -6.75 13.84 -26.61
N LEU A 24 -6.70 12.97 -25.59
CA LEU A 24 -7.90 12.51 -24.87
C LEU A 24 -8.62 13.63 -24.12
N LYS A 25 -7.89 14.59 -23.53
CA LYS A 25 -8.47 15.76 -22.83
C LYS A 25 -9.20 16.72 -23.78
N GLU A 26 -8.75 16.83 -25.02
CA GLU A 26 -9.34 17.71 -26.04
C GLU A 26 -10.39 17.00 -26.92
N ALA A 27 -10.41 15.67 -26.90
CA ALA A 27 -11.29 14.86 -27.72
C ALA A 27 -12.77 15.18 -27.42
N LYS A 28 -13.49 15.54 -28.47
CA LYS A 28 -14.94 15.72 -28.44
C LYS A 28 -15.60 14.44 -28.91
N ASP A 29 -16.81 14.16 -28.42
CA ASP A 29 -17.62 13.01 -28.83
C ASP A 29 -16.97 11.64 -28.53
N VAL A 30 -16.23 11.54 -27.42
CA VAL A 30 -15.73 10.26 -26.90
C VAL A 30 -16.85 9.52 -26.19
N GLU A 31 -17.09 8.27 -26.56
CA GLU A 31 -18.01 7.40 -25.83
C GLU A 31 -17.40 7.03 -24.47
N ILE A 32 -18.00 7.55 -23.39
CA ILE A 32 -17.60 7.21 -22.04
C ILE A 32 -18.22 5.86 -21.68
N SER A 33 -17.38 4.84 -21.55
CA SER A 33 -17.83 3.49 -21.21
C SER A 33 -18.21 3.35 -19.73
N HIS A 34 -17.58 4.12 -18.85
CA HIS A 34 -17.81 4.07 -17.41
C HIS A 34 -17.39 5.36 -16.72
N VAL A 35 -18.08 5.73 -15.63
CA VAL A 35 -17.74 6.85 -14.74
C VAL A 35 -17.78 6.32 -13.31
N GLU A 36 -16.70 6.55 -12.58
CA GLU A 36 -16.58 6.25 -11.15
C GLU A 36 -16.38 7.58 -10.41
N GLU A 37 -17.12 7.79 -9.33
CA GLU A 37 -16.99 8.96 -8.46
C GLU A 37 -16.67 8.47 -7.04
N PHE A 38 -15.51 8.89 -6.53
CA PHE A 38 -15.07 8.56 -5.17
C PHE A 38 -15.17 9.78 -4.28
N LYS A 39 -15.69 9.57 -3.06
CA LYS A 39 -15.77 10.60 -2.02
C LYS A 39 -15.12 10.10 -0.77
N HIS A 40 -14.27 10.93 -0.18
CA HIS A 40 -13.72 10.69 1.14
C HIS A 40 -14.60 11.36 2.19
N GLU A 41 -15.66 10.66 2.60
CA GLU A 41 -16.57 11.12 3.64
C GLU A 41 -16.08 10.73 5.04
N ARG A 42 -16.28 11.62 6.02
CA ARG A 42 -15.88 11.41 7.41
C ARG A 42 -17.06 10.98 8.24
N HIS A 43 -16.93 9.85 8.94
CA HIS A 43 -18.00 9.26 9.75
C HIS A 43 -17.72 9.46 11.23
N TYR A 44 -17.77 10.70 11.70
CA TYR A 44 -17.46 11.04 13.10
C TYR A 44 -18.27 10.19 14.09
N GLY A 45 -17.58 9.64 15.10
CA GLY A 45 -18.17 8.75 16.11
C GLY A 45 -18.11 7.27 15.75
N LYS A 46 -17.66 6.91 14.53
CA LYS A 46 -17.29 5.54 14.15
C LYS A 46 -15.82 5.26 14.49
N PRO A 47 -15.42 3.97 14.57
CA PRO A 47 -14.01 3.59 14.73
C PRO A 47 -13.12 4.24 13.68
N ARG A 48 -12.08 4.92 14.14
CA ARG A 48 -11.14 5.70 13.31
C ARG A 48 -10.07 4.78 12.75
N ILE A 49 -10.06 4.60 11.44
CA ILE A 49 -9.15 3.64 10.78
C ILE A 49 -8.16 4.36 9.87
N VAL A 50 -6.91 3.91 9.85
CA VAL A 50 -5.90 4.34 8.86
C VAL A 50 -5.41 3.14 8.06
N VAL A 51 -5.12 3.34 6.77
CA VAL A 51 -4.43 2.34 5.94
C VAL A 51 -2.97 2.74 5.84
N VAL A 52 -2.07 1.86 6.27
CA VAL A 52 -0.62 2.02 6.14
C VAL A 52 -0.14 1.09 5.04
N LYS A 53 0.34 1.68 3.94
CA LYS A 53 0.86 0.92 2.80
C LYS A 53 2.37 1.07 2.75
N GLU A 54 3.06 -0.03 3.03
CA GLU A 54 4.49 -0.14 2.79
C GLU A 54 4.73 -0.33 1.29
N ILE A 55 5.58 0.51 0.72
CA ILE A 55 5.91 0.52 -0.70
C ILE A 55 7.41 0.38 -0.90
N MET A 56 7.83 -0.10 -2.08
CA MET A 56 9.26 -0.24 -2.38
C MET A 56 10.01 1.09 -2.27
N GLY A 57 11.22 1.00 -1.70
CA GLY A 57 12.06 2.14 -1.32
C GLY A 57 13.56 1.78 -1.26
N GLN A 58 14.01 0.90 -2.16
CA GLN A 58 15.38 0.35 -2.16
C GLN A 58 16.26 0.95 -3.28
N GLY A 59 15.65 1.62 -4.25
CA GLY A 59 16.33 2.24 -5.39
C GLY A 59 16.38 1.36 -6.64
N ALA A 60 17.07 1.83 -7.69
CA ALA A 60 17.01 1.27 -9.04
C ALA A 60 15.56 1.05 -9.51
N MET A 61 15.18 -0.18 -9.86
CA MET A 61 13.81 -0.57 -10.22
C MET A 61 12.89 -0.82 -9.01
N HIS A 62 13.44 -0.78 -7.78
CA HIS A 62 12.72 -1.05 -6.53
C HIS A 62 12.40 0.26 -5.82
N ASP A 63 11.70 1.14 -6.52
CA ASP A 63 11.37 2.48 -6.07
C ASP A 63 9.99 2.87 -6.62
N ASN A 64 9.42 3.92 -6.05
CA ASN A 64 8.15 4.48 -6.45
C ASN A 64 8.27 6.00 -6.53
N LEU A 65 7.65 6.61 -7.54
CA LEU A 65 7.52 8.06 -7.61
C LEU A 65 6.20 8.47 -6.99
N ILE A 66 6.26 9.50 -6.16
CA ILE A 66 5.15 9.95 -5.34
C ILE A 66 4.66 11.31 -5.84
N LEU A 67 3.34 11.43 -5.98
CA LEU A 67 2.58 12.62 -6.37
C LEU A 67 3.06 13.26 -7.70
N PRO A 68 2.96 12.53 -8.83
CA PRO A 68 3.16 13.13 -10.16
C PRO A 68 2.10 14.20 -10.48
N MET A 69 2.43 15.07 -11.43
CA MET A 69 1.50 16.10 -11.94
C MET A 69 0.32 15.51 -12.73
N GLU A 70 0.55 14.42 -13.45
CA GLU A 70 -0.47 13.69 -14.19
C GLU A 70 -0.66 12.31 -13.54
N PRO A 71 -1.85 11.70 -13.60
CA PRO A 71 -2.11 10.37 -13.05
C PRO A 71 -1.08 9.34 -13.51
N VAL A 72 -0.40 8.71 -12.55
CA VAL A 72 0.64 7.71 -12.81
C VAL A 72 1.76 8.27 -13.72
N GLY A 73 2.00 9.58 -13.66
CA GLY A 73 3.08 10.24 -14.39
C GLY A 73 4.43 10.08 -13.69
N THR A 74 5.44 10.69 -14.30
CA THR A 74 6.81 10.81 -13.77
C THR A 74 7.18 12.27 -13.56
N VAL A 75 6.62 13.17 -14.37
CA VAL A 75 6.88 14.61 -14.29
C VAL A 75 6.33 15.18 -12.97
N GLY A 76 7.19 15.89 -12.25
CA GLY A 76 6.88 16.51 -10.95
C GLY A 76 6.84 15.53 -9.77
N ALA A 77 6.89 14.22 -10.02
CA ALA A 77 6.93 13.22 -8.98
C ALA A 77 8.30 13.17 -8.30
N VAL A 78 8.33 12.79 -7.03
CA VAL A 78 9.56 12.63 -6.26
C VAL A 78 9.79 11.16 -5.93
N PRO A 79 10.99 10.60 -6.18
CA PRO A 79 11.31 9.23 -5.78
C PRO A 79 11.21 9.04 -4.26
N ASN A 80 10.57 7.96 -3.83
CA ASN A 80 10.34 7.63 -2.42
C ASN A 80 11.63 7.58 -1.60
N VAL A 81 12.67 6.99 -2.17
CA VAL A 81 14.01 6.94 -1.56
C VAL A 81 14.67 8.30 -1.39
N ASP A 82 14.38 9.28 -2.26
CA ASP A 82 14.92 10.64 -2.14
C ASP A 82 14.19 11.42 -1.05
N LEU A 83 12.96 11.01 -0.72
CA LEU A 83 12.21 11.43 0.47
C LEU A 83 12.67 10.69 1.74
N GLY A 84 13.70 9.86 1.65
CA GLY A 84 14.26 9.09 2.77
C GLY A 84 13.35 7.95 3.24
N ASN A 85 12.42 7.49 2.39
CA ASN A 85 11.43 6.46 2.72
C ASN A 85 10.54 6.80 3.93
N LEU A 86 10.46 8.09 4.28
CA LEU A 86 9.68 8.56 5.41
C LEU A 86 8.19 8.34 5.16
N PRO A 87 7.39 8.13 6.22
CA PRO A 87 5.94 8.04 6.09
C PRO A 87 5.36 9.36 5.57
N ILE A 88 4.50 9.27 4.56
CA ILE A 88 3.79 10.39 3.93
C ILE A 88 2.30 10.14 4.09
N ALA A 89 1.62 11.08 4.75
CA ALA A 89 0.16 11.08 4.78
C ALA A 89 -0.36 11.44 3.38
N MET A 90 -1.24 10.62 2.85
CA MET A 90 -1.82 10.76 1.53
C MET A 90 -3.34 10.62 1.63
N SER A 91 -4.06 11.50 0.93
CA SER A 91 -5.50 11.34 0.78
C SER A 91 -5.79 10.04 0.04
N PRO A 92 -6.81 9.26 0.44
CA PRO A 92 -7.30 8.14 -0.36
C PRO A 92 -7.58 8.53 -1.81
N LEU A 93 -8.07 9.76 -2.03
CA LEU A 93 -8.38 10.30 -3.34
C LEU A 93 -7.11 10.53 -4.18
N GLU A 94 -6.03 11.01 -3.56
CA GLU A 94 -4.74 11.17 -4.25
C GLU A 94 -4.18 9.81 -4.70
N LEU A 95 -4.38 8.76 -3.90
CA LEU A 95 -3.93 7.41 -4.26
C LEU A 95 -4.72 6.87 -5.46
N VAL A 96 -6.05 6.94 -5.42
CA VAL A 96 -6.93 6.46 -6.51
C VAL A 96 -6.85 7.32 -7.77
N ASP A 97 -6.43 8.58 -7.66
CA ASP A 97 -6.13 9.46 -8.80
C ASP A 97 -4.74 9.20 -9.42
N GLY A 98 -4.02 8.17 -8.96
CA GLY A 98 -2.73 7.78 -9.53
C GLY A 98 -1.54 8.51 -8.92
N GLY A 99 -1.62 8.88 -7.64
CA GLY A 99 -0.56 9.54 -6.87
C GLY A 99 0.70 8.69 -6.67
N ILE A 100 0.74 7.43 -7.11
CA ILE A 100 1.92 6.56 -7.06
C ILE A 100 2.20 6.00 -8.46
N HIS A 101 3.43 6.23 -8.94
CA HIS A 101 4.00 5.58 -10.10
C HIS A 101 5.03 4.54 -9.65
N ALA A 102 4.71 3.26 -9.84
CA ALA A 102 5.62 2.18 -9.51
C ALA A 102 6.65 1.96 -10.62
N LEU A 103 7.94 1.87 -10.26
CA LEU A 103 8.98 1.45 -11.20
C LEU A 103 8.98 -0.08 -11.42
N THR A 104 8.26 -0.79 -10.54
CA THR A 104 8.01 -2.24 -10.52
C THR A 104 9.27 -3.12 -10.55
N CYS A 105 9.37 -3.93 -9.50
CA CYS A 105 10.42 -4.91 -9.24
C CYS A 105 10.24 -6.23 -10.04
N ILE A 106 11.19 -7.16 -9.91
CA ILE A 106 11.06 -8.54 -10.40
C ILE A 106 10.11 -9.33 -9.49
N GLY A 107 9.03 -9.88 -10.04
CA GLY A 107 8.02 -10.67 -9.30
C GLY A 107 6.59 -10.26 -9.63
N PRO A 108 6.10 -10.56 -10.85
CA PRO A 108 4.83 -10.03 -11.34
C PRO A 108 3.61 -10.50 -10.55
N ALA A 109 3.66 -11.63 -9.83
CA ALA A 109 2.51 -12.07 -9.04
C ALA A 109 2.35 -11.37 -7.70
N SER A 110 3.44 -10.93 -7.08
CA SER A 110 3.39 -10.46 -5.68
C SER A 110 3.75 -8.98 -5.51
N LYS A 111 4.40 -8.37 -6.52
CA LYS A 111 4.72 -6.94 -6.53
C LYS A 111 3.62 -6.13 -7.18
N GLU A 112 3.46 -4.92 -6.69
CA GLU A 112 2.43 -4.00 -7.12
C GLU A 112 2.97 -3.11 -8.26
N THR A 113 2.16 -2.98 -9.30
CA THR A 113 2.35 -1.99 -10.36
C THR A 113 1.53 -0.74 -10.04
N SER A 114 1.75 0.37 -10.75
CA SER A 114 0.95 1.59 -10.58
C SER A 114 -0.56 1.32 -10.66
N ARG A 115 -0.95 0.32 -11.46
CA ARG A 115 -2.33 -0.16 -11.58
C ARG A 115 -2.96 -0.64 -10.27
N HIS A 116 -2.18 -1.25 -9.41
CA HIS A 116 -2.65 -1.73 -8.11
C HIS A 116 -2.90 -0.56 -7.17
N TYR A 117 -2.03 0.46 -7.21
CA TYR A 117 -2.16 1.65 -6.36
C TYR A 117 -3.41 2.47 -6.68
N PHE A 118 -3.72 2.75 -7.96
CA PHE A 118 -4.93 3.52 -8.29
C PHE A 118 -6.22 2.69 -8.29
N ARG A 119 -6.12 1.37 -8.10
CA ARG A 119 -7.27 0.45 -7.93
C ARG A 119 -7.17 -0.34 -6.64
N GLU A 120 -6.64 0.28 -5.60
CA GLU A 120 -6.31 -0.38 -4.34
C GLU A 120 -7.60 -0.87 -3.65
N PRO A 121 -7.86 -2.20 -3.57
CA PRO A 121 -9.15 -2.70 -3.12
C PRO A 121 -9.49 -2.38 -1.66
N LEU A 122 -8.50 -2.34 -0.76
CA LEU A 122 -8.68 -1.98 0.64
C LEU A 122 -9.05 -0.51 0.80
N VAL A 123 -8.47 0.38 0.00
CA VAL A 123 -8.83 1.80 0.00
C VAL A 123 -10.21 2.02 -0.59
N MET A 124 -10.57 1.31 -1.67
CA MET A 124 -11.92 1.38 -2.23
C MET A 124 -12.97 0.86 -1.25
N GLU A 125 -12.71 -0.27 -0.59
CA GLU A 125 -13.59 -0.82 0.43
C GLU A 125 -13.73 0.16 1.60
N ALA A 126 -12.62 0.69 2.12
CA ALA A 126 -12.62 1.63 3.24
C ALA A 126 -13.34 2.96 2.92
N LEU A 127 -13.28 3.43 1.67
CA LEU A 127 -14.03 4.61 1.21
C LEU A 127 -15.54 4.38 1.17
N SER A 128 -15.97 3.14 0.91
CA SER A 128 -17.38 2.79 0.78
C SER A 128 -18.04 2.30 2.08
N ASP A 129 -17.26 2.05 3.13
CA ASP A 129 -17.73 1.50 4.40
C ASP A 129 -18.26 2.60 5.36
N PRO A 130 -19.59 2.67 5.61
CA PRO A 130 -20.18 3.68 6.50
C PRO A 130 -20.01 3.36 7.99
N GLU A 131 -19.45 2.21 8.34
CA GLU A 131 -19.25 1.77 9.73
C GLU A 131 -17.91 2.22 10.31
N ILE A 132 -17.01 2.76 9.48
CA ILE A 132 -15.69 3.25 9.91
C ILE A 132 -15.52 4.73 9.58
N ASP A 133 -14.73 5.44 10.40
CA ASP A 133 -14.23 6.77 10.09
C ASP A 133 -12.86 6.64 9.42
N PHE A 134 -12.84 6.50 8.09
CA PHE A 134 -11.59 6.32 7.35
C PHE A 134 -10.75 7.61 7.39
N LEU A 135 -9.59 7.55 8.04
CA LEU A 135 -8.72 8.70 8.27
C LEU A 135 -7.96 9.14 7.03
N GLY A 136 -7.52 8.16 6.24
CA GLY A 136 -6.67 8.33 5.07
C GLY A 136 -5.62 7.25 4.96
N CYS A 137 -4.66 7.47 4.06
CA CYS A 137 -3.54 6.56 3.83
C CYS A 137 -2.24 7.13 4.40
N ILE A 138 -1.36 6.25 4.85
CA ILE A 138 0.04 6.57 5.12
C ILE A 138 0.88 5.66 4.25
N ILE A 139 1.64 6.26 3.34
CA ILE A 139 2.58 5.55 2.48
C ILE A 139 3.94 5.58 3.17
N VAL A 140 4.57 4.43 3.36
CA VAL A 140 5.89 4.33 3.99
C VAL A 140 6.83 3.51 3.11
N GLY A 141 8.04 4.01 2.90
CA GLY A 141 9.01 3.29 2.08
C GLY A 141 9.69 2.16 2.83
N SER A 142 10.10 1.13 2.10
CA SER A 142 10.89 0.00 2.58
C SER A 142 12.37 0.21 2.23
N PRO A 143 13.22 0.72 3.15
CA PRO A 143 14.61 1.04 2.85
C PRO A 143 15.46 -0.21 2.64
N GLN A 144 16.56 -0.10 1.90
CA GLN A 144 17.51 -1.22 1.77
C GLN A 144 18.31 -1.45 3.05
N VAL A 145 18.68 -0.36 3.74
CA VAL A 145 19.58 -0.42 4.90
C VAL A 145 18.79 -0.76 6.16
N ASN A 146 19.22 -1.81 6.87
CA ASN A 146 18.51 -2.31 8.06
C ASN A 146 18.27 -1.23 9.14
N GLY A 147 19.26 -0.37 9.41
CA GLY A 147 19.12 0.71 10.39
C GLY A 147 18.04 1.75 10.02
N GLU A 148 17.84 1.98 8.72
CA GLU A 148 16.83 2.91 8.22
C GLU A 148 15.41 2.35 8.41
N LYS A 149 15.23 1.02 8.32
CA LYS A 149 13.95 0.32 8.56
C LYS A 149 13.35 0.68 9.92
N PHE A 150 14.18 0.63 10.97
CA PHE A 150 13.78 1.01 12.33
C PHE A 150 13.51 2.52 12.46
N TYR A 151 14.31 3.34 11.77
CA TYR A 151 14.13 4.79 11.79
C TYR A 151 12.79 5.19 11.16
N VAL A 152 12.48 4.73 9.94
CA VAL A 152 11.23 5.05 9.24
C VAL A 152 10.02 4.53 9.99
N SER A 153 10.08 3.31 10.54
CA SER A 153 9.00 2.75 11.36
C SER A 153 8.77 3.54 12.65
N LYS A 154 9.84 4.03 13.30
CA LYS A 154 9.71 4.92 14.46
C LYS A 154 9.07 6.27 14.11
N ARG A 155 9.33 6.81 12.91
CA ARG A 155 8.64 8.01 12.42
C ARG A 155 7.16 7.71 12.15
N LEU A 156 6.84 6.57 11.56
CA LEU A 156 5.47 6.10 11.34
C LEU A 156 4.72 5.99 12.67
N GLY A 157 5.31 5.36 13.68
CA GLY A 157 4.73 5.29 15.03
C GLY A 157 4.42 6.67 15.62
N GLN A 158 5.31 7.65 15.47
CA GLN A 158 5.04 9.03 15.94
C GLN A 158 3.90 9.70 15.17
N MET A 159 3.83 9.51 13.85
CA MET A 159 2.72 10.03 13.05
C MET A 159 1.38 9.42 13.51
N ILE A 160 1.36 8.11 13.76
CA ILE A 160 0.20 7.40 14.29
C ILE A 160 -0.21 7.92 15.67
N GLU A 161 0.75 8.25 16.53
CA GLU A 161 0.49 8.86 17.84
C GLU A 161 -0.22 10.23 17.71
N TYR A 162 0.22 11.07 16.76
CA TYR A 162 -0.44 12.35 16.49
C TYR A 162 -1.84 12.20 15.89
N ILE A 163 -2.05 11.20 15.04
CA ILE A 163 -3.35 10.92 14.42
C ILE A 163 -4.31 10.26 15.42
N SER A 164 -3.79 9.39 16.29
CA SER A 164 -4.51 8.58 17.28
C SER A 164 -5.69 7.80 16.68
N PRO A 165 -5.47 6.87 15.72
CA PRO A 165 -6.53 6.00 15.20
C PRO A 165 -6.90 4.90 16.20
N ASP A 166 -8.10 4.34 16.08
CA ASP A 166 -8.52 3.15 16.82
C ASP A 166 -7.91 1.87 16.22
N GLY A 167 -7.72 1.85 14.89
CA GLY A 167 -7.07 0.74 14.19
C GLY A 167 -6.28 1.14 12.95
N ALA A 168 -5.34 0.29 12.57
CA ALA A 168 -4.52 0.42 11.37
C ALA A 168 -4.49 -0.90 10.58
N ALA A 169 -4.83 -0.82 9.30
CA ALA A 169 -4.56 -1.91 8.35
C ALA A 169 -3.17 -1.67 7.75
N ILE A 170 -2.27 -2.64 7.86
CA ILE A 170 -0.87 -2.53 7.39
C ILE A 170 -0.67 -3.49 6.23
N THR A 171 -0.29 -3.01 5.05
CA THR A 171 -0.08 -3.84 3.86
C THR A 171 1.35 -3.71 3.35
N THR A 172 1.96 -4.80 2.88
CA THR A 172 3.27 -4.76 2.18
C THR A 172 3.25 -5.65 0.94
N GLU A 173 3.89 -5.19 -0.13
CA GLU A 173 4.00 -5.90 -1.40
C GLU A 173 5.17 -6.90 -1.46
N GLY A 174 4.97 -8.02 -2.13
CA GLY A 174 5.96 -9.09 -2.24
C GLY A 174 6.35 -9.71 -0.90
N PHE A 175 7.55 -10.30 -0.85
CA PHE A 175 8.05 -11.06 0.29
C PHE A 175 9.56 -10.91 0.45
N GLY A 176 10.08 -11.17 1.66
CA GLY A 176 11.51 -11.15 1.94
C GLY A 176 11.95 -9.93 2.75
N ASN A 177 12.86 -9.10 2.21
CA ASN A 177 13.50 -8.02 2.98
C ASN A 177 12.50 -6.99 3.54
N ASN A 178 11.40 -6.74 2.84
CA ASN A 178 10.33 -5.83 3.26
C ASN A 178 9.54 -6.36 4.47
N HIS A 179 9.57 -7.67 4.75
CA HIS A 179 8.91 -8.22 5.94
C HIS A 179 9.55 -7.74 7.26
N ILE A 180 10.80 -7.26 7.22
CA ILE A 180 11.47 -6.65 8.39
C ILE A 180 10.82 -5.32 8.74
N ASP A 181 10.58 -4.48 7.74
CA ASP A 181 9.88 -3.18 7.88
C ASP A 181 8.45 -3.41 8.30
N PHE A 182 7.75 -4.31 7.60
CA PHE A 182 6.38 -4.70 7.92
C PHE A 182 6.20 -5.11 9.38
N ALA A 183 7.08 -5.98 9.89
CA ALA A 183 7.07 -6.36 11.29
C ALA A 183 7.34 -5.17 12.22
N GLU A 184 8.30 -4.32 11.87
CA GLU A 184 8.62 -3.13 12.68
C GLU A 184 7.52 -2.06 12.62
N HIS A 185 6.75 -1.95 11.53
CA HIS A 185 5.55 -1.13 11.42
C HIS A 185 4.48 -1.63 12.40
N HIS A 186 4.22 -2.95 12.44
CA HIS A 186 3.31 -3.55 13.44
C HIS A 186 3.74 -3.23 14.87
N ARG A 187 5.03 -3.38 15.18
CA ARG A 187 5.57 -3.05 16.50
C ARG A 187 5.43 -1.56 16.82
N SER A 188 5.78 -0.69 15.88
CA SER A 188 5.75 0.76 16.06
C SER A 188 4.33 1.28 16.26
N ILE A 189 3.34 0.65 15.62
CA ILE A 189 1.92 1.03 15.73
C ILE A 189 1.29 0.37 16.96
N GLY A 190 1.38 -0.96 17.06
CA GLY A 190 0.72 -1.74 18.10
C GLY A 190 1.20 -1.44 19.52
N SER A 191 2.49 -1.12 19.71
CA SER A 191 3.03 -0.73 21.03
C SER A 191 2.43 0.58 21.58
N ARG A 192 1.69 1.33 20.75
CA ARG A 192 0.96 2.54 21.14
C ARG A 192 -0.51 2.27 21.48
N GLY A 193 -0.91 1.00 21.54
CA GLY A 193 -2.28 0.59 21.85
C GLY A 193 -3.25 0.62 20.67
N VAL A 194 -2.78 0.93 19.46
CA VAL A 194 -3.58 0.90 18.23
C VAL A 194 -3.77 -0.55 17.79
N LYS A 195 -5.00 -0.94 17.42
CA LYS A 195 -5.29 -2.27 16.87
C LYS A 195 -4.73 -2.41 15.47
N VAL A 196 -4.16 -3.56 15.13
CA VAL A 196 -3.49 -3.76 13.84
C VAL A 196 -3.98 -5.03 13.16
N VAL A 197 -4.15 -4.96 11.84
CA VAL A 197 -4.34 -6.12 10.96
C VAL A 197 -3.35 -5.99 9.82
N GLY A 198 -2.55 -7.04 9.61
CA GLY A 198 -1.54 -7.09 8.57
C GLY A 198 -2.01 -7.84 7.33
N CYS A 199 -1.54 -7.42 6.15
CA CYS A 199 -1.77 -8.13 4.90
C CYS A 199 -0.48 -8.20 4.07
N THR A 200 -0.12 -9.40 3.64
CA THR A 200 1.06 -9.63 2.81
C THR A 200 1.00 -10.99 2.13
N TYR A 201 1.88 -11.22 1.17
CA TYR A 201 2.07 -12.53 0.57
C TYR A 201 3.08 -13.36 1.41
N GLY A 202 2.60 -14.46 2.01
CA GLY A 202 3.40 -15.31 2.93
C GLY A 202 4.18 -16.46 2.28
N ALA A 203 3.98 -16.71 0.97
CA ALA A 203 4.56 -17.83 0.23
C ALA A 203 4.34 -19.23 0.87
N GLN A 204 4.98 -20.27 0.33
CA GLN A 204 4.78 -21.66 0.72
C GLN A 204 5.33 -21.97 2.10
N GLN A 205 6.25 -21.11 2.56
CA GLN A 205 6.81 -21.17 3.90
C GLN A 205 5.80 -20.72 4.96
N GLY A 206 4.76 -19.95 4.60
CA GLY A 206 3.70 -19.45 5.49
C GLY A 206 4.18 -18.47 6.57
N ALA A 207 5.44 -18.63 6.97
CA ALA A 207 6.13 -17.88 7.99
C ALA A 207 6.80 -16.66 7.42
N LEU A 208 6.33 -15.51 7.91
CA LEU A 208 7.14 -14.31 7.88
C LEU A 208 8.48 -14.62 8.53
N VAL A 209 9.57 -14.26 7.84
CA VAL A 209 10.96 -14.51 8.29
C VAL A 209 11.21 -13.87 9.67
N VAL A 210 10.38 -12.88 10.03
CA VAL A 210 10.38 -12.19 11.32
C VAL A 210 8.95 -11.98 11.81
N GLY A 211 8.76 -12.04 13.12
CA GLY A 211 7.47 -11.84 13.77
C GLY A 211 7.60 -11.08 15.09
N ASN A 212 6.50 -10.56 15.60
CA ASN A 212 6.40 -9.98 16.94
C ASN A 212 4.98 -10.08 17.50
N GLU A 213 4.81 -9.73 18.78
CA GLU A 213 3.53 -9.86 19.51
C GLU A 213 2.37 -9.05 18.92
N TYR A 214 2.65 -8.04 18.07
CA TYR A 214 1.63 -7.22 17.42
C TYR A 214 1.18 -7.78 16.05
N MET A 215 1.78 -8.88 15.58
CA MET A 215 1.43 -9.52 14.30
C MET A 215 0.44 -10.68 14.53
N TYR A 216 -0.58 -10.45 15.34
CA TYR A 216 -1.55 -11.46 15.78
C TYR A 216 -2.73 -11.64 14.81
N ALA A 217 -2.99 -10.67 13.94
CA ALA A 217 -4.09 -10.70 12.97
C ALA A 217 -3.52 -10.45 11.57
N MET A 218 -3.56 -11.48 10.73
CA MET A 218 -2.87 -11.51 9.44
C MET A 218 -3.77 -12.07 8.33
N VAL A 219 -3.73 -11.45 7.16
CA VAL A 219 -4.38 -11.90 5.92
C VAL A 219 -3.30 -12.20 4.88
N ASP A 220 -3.34 -13.41 4.32
CA ASP A 220 -2.38 -13.87 3.30
C ASP A 220 -2.91 -13.64 1.87
N ASN A 221 -2.13 -12.94 1.06
CA ASN A 221 -2.44 -12.70 -0.37
C ASN A 221 -2.16 -13.91 -1.26
N ASN A 222 -1.74 -15.04 -0.70
CA ASN A 222 -1.39 -16.24 -1.45
C ASN A 222 -2.62 -16.86 -2.14
N LYS A 223 -2.78 -16.62 -3.44
CA LYS A 223 -3.85 -17.22 -4.26
C LYS A 223 -3.34 -18.34 -5.16
N SER A 224 -2.03 -18.50 -5.31
CA SER A 224 -1.48 -19.58 -6.11
C SER A 224 -1.73 -20.92 -5.39
N LYS A 225 -2.22 -21.93 -6.13
CA LYS A 225 -2.52 -23.25 -5.55
C LYS A 225 -1.31 -23.92 -4.92
N GLN A 226 -0.12 -23.61 -5.42
CA GLN A 226 1.14 -24.16 -4.95
C GLN A 226 1.74 -23.36 -3.79
N GLY A 227 1.20 -22.18 -3.49
CA GLY A 227 1.75 -21.31 -2.46
C GLY A 227 2.98 -20.52 -2.90
N ILE A 228 3.29 -20.44 -4.19
CA ILE A 228 4.50 -19.83 -4.74
C ILE A 228 4.23 -18.51 -5.47
N GLU A 229 5.28 -17.72 -5.64
CA GLU A 229 5.26 -16.61 -6.59
C GLU A 229 5.31 -17.26 -7.96
N ASN A 230 4.20 -17.13 -8.69
CA ASN A 230 4.12 -17.61 -10.06
C ASN A 230 4.28 -16.40 -10.99
N GLU A 231 4.75 -16.61 -12.20
CA GLU A 231 4.99 -15.51 -13.14
C GLU A 231 3.69 -14.91 -13.71
N ILE A 232 2.56 -15.13 -13.04
CA ILE A 232 1.23 -14.65 -13.41
C ILE A 232 0.99 -13.30 -12.74
N LEU A 233 0.97 -12.25 -13.56
CA LEU A 233 0.71 -10.89 -13.11
C LEU A 233 -0.45 -10.81 -12.12
N SER A 234 -0.21 -10.19 -10.96
CA SER A 234 -1.20 -9.92 -9.91
C SER A 234 -1.80 -11.14 -9.22
N ASN A 235 -1.28 -12.35 -9.40
CA ASN A 235 -1.95 -13.51 -8.81
C ASN A 235 -1.96 -13.49 -7.28
N ASN A 236 -0.89 -13.01 -6.64
CA ASN A 236 -0.72 -12.97 -5.20
C ASN A 236 -0.69 -11.53 -4.65
N THR A 237 -1.43 -10.61 -5.28
CA THR A 237 -1.67 -9.26 -4.75
C THR A 237 -3.04 -9.18 -4.07
N LEU A 238 -3.26 -8.11 -3.29
CA LEU A 238 -4.49 -7.89 -2.54
C LEU A 238 -5.69 -7.83 -3.49
N CYS A 239 -6.73 -8.61 -3.20
CA CYS A 239 -8.00 -8.60 -3.95
C CYS A 239 -9.17 -8.06 -3.12
N PRO A 240 -10.34 -7.76 -3.72
CA PRO A 240 -11.51 -7.25 -2.98
C PRO A 240 -11.94 -8.12 -1.81
N GLU A 241 -11.86 -9.45 -1.95
CA GLU A 241 -12.18 -10.38 -0.86
C GLU A 241 -11.22 -10.24 0.33
N ASP A 242 -9.95 -9.94 0.07
CA ASP A 242 -8.96 -9.66 1.12
C ASP A 242 -9.26 -8.34 1.81
N ALA A 243 -9.64 -7.30 1.05
CA ALA A 243 -10.03 -6.01 1.62
C ALA A 243 -11.20 -6.14 2.61
N ILE A 244 -12.26 -6.86 2.22
CA ILE A 244 -13.41 -7.15 3.08
C ILE A 244 -12.96 -7.91 4.34
N ARG A 245 -12.11 -8.94 4.18
CA ARG A 245 -11.57 -9.71 5.30
C ARG A 245 -10.75 -8.83 6.25
N ILE A 246 -9.87 -7.97 5.73
CA ILE A 246 -9.03 -7.06 6.52
C ILE A 246 -9.88 -6.10 7.35
N LEU A 247 -10.85 -5.41 6.73
CA LEU A 247 -11.68 -4.45 7.45
C LEU A 247 -12.60 -5.14 8.47
N THR A 248 -13.18 -6.27 8.12
CA THR A 248 -14.01 -7.06 9.06
C THR A 248 -13.17 -7.50 10.27
N MET A 249 -11.98 -8.03 10.02
CA MET A 249 -11.04 -8.43 11.07
C MET A 249 -10.61 -7.25 11.93
N LEU A 250 -10.38 -6.08 11.33
CA LEU A 250 -9.97 -4.89 12.06
C LEU A 250 -11.10 -4.37 12.97
N LYS A 251 -12.35 -4.36 12.49
CA LYS A 251 -13.54 -4.04 13.31
C LYS A 251 -13.66 -4.99 14.51
N ALA A 252 -13.51 -6.30 14.28
CA ALA A 252 -13.58 -7.32 15.33
C ALA A 252 -12.50 -7.11 16.41
N VAL A 253 -11.25 -6.88 15.98
CA VAL A 253 -10.12 -6.62 16.89
C VAL A 253 -10.32 -5.33 17.70
N ILE A 254 -10.91 -4.29 17.11
CA ILE A 254 -11.28 -3.05 17.82
C ILE A 254 -12.38 -3.30 18.84
N ALA A 255 -13.38 -4.11 18.50
CA ALA A 255 -14.44 -4.53 19.42
C ALA A 255 -13.95 -5.45 20.55
N GLY A 256 -12.72 -5.98 20.45
CA GLY A 256 -12.14 -6.91 21.42
C GLY A 256 -12.61 -8.35 21.22
N GLU A 257 -13.09 -8.69 20.02
CA GLU A 257 -13.48 -10.03 19.64
C GLU A 257 -12.25 -10.89 19.31
N GLU A 258 -12.38 -12.21 19.47
CA GLU A 258 -11.35 -13.14 19.03
C GLU A 258 -11.36 -13.27 17.50
N VAL A 259 -10.17 -13.19 16.90
CA VAL A 259 -9.96 -13.45 15.48
C VAL A 259 -9.16 -14.73 15.34
N GLU A 260 -9.56 -15.57 14.39
CA GLU A 260 -8.88 -16.83 14.12
C GLU A 260 -7.41 -16.59 13.75
N GLU A 261 -6.54 -17.50 14.18
CA GLU A 261 -5.15 -17.48 13.72
C GLU A 261 -5.10 -17.63 12.19
N ALA A 262 -4.08 -17.05 11.57
CA ALA A 262 -3.86 -17.21 10.15
C ALA A 262 -3.79 -18.69 9.76
N GLU A 263 -4.47 -19.06 8.67
CA GLU A 263 -4.55 -20.44 8.16
C GLU A 263 -3.17 -21.03 7.83
N ARG A 264 -2.17 -20.17 7.60
CA ARG A 264 -0.78 -20.52 7.30
C ARG A 264 0.13 -19.68 8.21
N LYS A 265 0.99 -20.37 8.97
CA LYS A 265 2.01 -19.79 9.86
C LYS A 265 3.39 -19.89 9.25
#